data_AF-A0A933JV98-F1
#
_entry.id   AF-A0A933JV98-F1
#
_cell.length_a   1.000
_cell.length_b   1.000
_cell.length_c   1.000
_cell.angle_alpha   90.00
_cell.angle_beta   90.00
_cell.angle_gamma   90.00
#
_symmetry.space_group_name_H-M   'P 1'
#
loop_
_entity.id
_entity.type
_entity.pdbx_description
1 polymer ?
#
loop_
_entity_poly.entity_id
_entity_poly.type
_entity_poly.pdbx_seq_one_letter_code
_entity_poly.pdbx_strand_id
1 'polypeptide(L)'
;MRDLENIPRTATLGILALAVACADDLNDVPDDKTPETPGGAHVQVTSESEGVSQVIVDASKESEWIYLDLASLKEVEVTDRSTSADWDLAFQRYRILTNGGVSGTKGMEGAPLPGASFAELASAPDNGWIVDRVDGEDTDTDPDSVFNSAHATSETGWYTYDTNLHILSPARVVYVVKTVESEYFALEPIAYYNDVGGPGHPKLRVKRVDPPANRGTLDASKGWVYLDLATGGPVVVGDPTTSIDWDLAVFRAQWKTNGGVSGMGKAGARGGTGEFDAVEFAPTIGYWADENLPIAGPPGAGNAPGNAALATWYDYDAGTHVVTARPGAYFYVRGARGTYGKLAIGSWDNGKYGLRIAPLTAKPEVVTATVATSTSGPSTYFDLRGGRRVAPVDPDSDASWDLAFRGYAIKTNGAGGALVSAASTLDELTTAPEEGYAANTTIDGVTVNPSLAEAFDLGANPPTATNKVFALKLADGSYAKATFRLIDSGIEISWAYAGPGRLGLGGQ
;
A
#
# COMPACT_ATOMS: atom_id res chain seq x y z
N MET A 1 86.58 -43.13 -20.47
CA MET A 1 86.14 -44.48 -20.08
C MET A 1 84.65 -44.52 -20.34
N ARG A 2 84.23 -45.29 -21.36
CA ARG A 2 83.71 -46.67 -21.25
C ARG A 2 82.28 -46.69 -20.69
N ASP A 3 81.29 -47.46 -21.15
CA ASP A 3 81.09 -48.44 -22.26
C ASP A 3 79.54 -48.67 -22.30
N LEU A 4 78.79 -49.10 -23.33
CA LEU A 4 79.02 -49.60 -24.70
C LEU A 4 77.71 -49.40 -25.54
N GLU A 5 77.80 -49.36 -26.88
CA GLU A 5 77.04 -50.10 -27.94
C GLU A 5 75.62 -50.73 -27.71
N ASN A 6 74.75 -51.04 -28.70
CA ASN A 6 74.83 -50.96 -30.19
C ASN A 6 73.44 -50.84 -30.90
N ILE A 7 73.44 -50.71 -32.24
CA ILE A 7 72.30 -50.52 -33.20
C ILE A 7 72.05 -51.83 -34.01
N PRO A 8 70.81 -52.31 -34.31
CA PRO A 8 69.94 -51.89 -35.47
C PRO A 8 68.40 -51.89 -35.18
N ARG A 9 67.47 -51.21 -35.91
CA ARG A 9 67.08 -51.17 -37.36
C ARG A 9 66.52 -52.53 -37.89
N THR A 10 65.47 -52.67 -38.71
CA THR A 10 64.48 -51.78 -39.43
C THR A 10 63.33 -52.67 -39.99
N ALA A 11 62.16 -52.22 -40.48
CA ALA A 11 61.53 -50.89 -40.60
C ALA A 11 60.09 -50.91 -39.96
N THR A 12 58.91 -50.59 -40.52
CA THR A 12 58.39 -50.19 -41.86
C THR A 12 57.14 -49.31 -41.66
N LEU A 13 57.21 -47.99 -41.87
CA LEU A 13 56.69 -47.21 -43.01
C LEU A 13 55.17 -47.35 -43.34
N GLY A 14 54.43 -46.26 -43.17
CA GLY A 14 53.05 -46.05 -43.64
C GLY A 14 52.61 -44.60 -43.38
N ILE A 15 52.70 -43.73 -44.39
CA ILE A 15 52.50 -42.27 -44.29
C ILE A 15 51.17 -41.86 -44.93
N LEU A 16 50.47 -40.90 -44.34
CA LEU A 16 49.54 -40.04 -45.08
C LEU A 16 49.73 -38.56 -44.70
N ALA A 17 49.58 -37.69 -45.69
CA ALA A 17 50.12 -36.33 -45.75
C ALA A 17 49.69 -35.36 -44.62
N LEU A 18 50.65 -34.51 -44.22
CA LEU A 18 50.43 -33.17 -43.69
C LEU A 18 50.81 -32.14 -44.76
N ALA A 19 50.03 -31.06 -44.88
CA ALA A 19 50.34 -29.92 -45.74
C ALA A 19 50.61 -28.68 -44.88
N VAL A 20 51.65 -27.92 -45.24
CA VAL A 20 52.27 -26.90 -44.38
C VAL A 20 51.62 -25.52 -44.54
N ALA A 21 51.43 -24.83 -43.42
CA ALA A 21 51.57 -23.38 -43.30
C ALA A 21 52.26 -23.07 -41.95
N CYS A 22 53.14 -22.07 -41.92
CA CYS A 22 53.94 -21.71 -40.75
C CYS A 22 53.80 -20.23 -40.41
N ALA A 23 54.01 -19.90 -39.13
CA ALA A 23 54.47 -18.59 -38.62
C ALA A 23 53.53 -17.37 -38.78
N ASP A 24 53.45 -16.44 -37.83
CA ASP A 24 53.87 -16.37 -36.41
C ASP A 24 53.01 -15.25 -35.77
N ASP A 25 52.71 -15.32 -34.46
CA ASP A 25 53.16 -14.29 -33.48
C ASP A 25 52.84 -14.70 -32.02
N LEU A 26 53.38 -13.97 -31.06
CA LEU A 26 53.34 -14.23 -29.61
C LEU A 26 52.18 -13.50 -28.91
N ASN A 27 51.27 -14.24 -28.27
CA ASN A 27 50.43 -13.77 -27.17
C ASN A 27 49.82 -14.97 -26.40
N ASP A 28 50.67 -15.68 -25.66
CA ASP A 28 50.28 -16.82 -24.82
C ASP A 28 50.30 -16.41 -23.33
N VAL A 29 49.28 -15.65 -22.93
CA VAL A 29 48.89 -15.54 -21.53
C VAL A 29 47.85 -16.64 -21.31
N PRO A 30 48.09 -17.63 -20.43
CA PRO A 30 47.18 -18.76 -20.30
C PRO A 30 45.83 -18.30 -19.74
N ASP A 31 44.75 -18.74 -20.39
CA ASP A 31 43.36 -18.52 -19.91
C ASP A 31 43.24 -18.89 -18.42
N ASP A 32 42.70 -17.97 -17.61
CA ASP A 32 42.38 -18.26 -16.22
C ASP A 32 41.20 -19.23 -16.15
N LYS A 33 41.50 -20.51 -15.87
CA LYS A 33 40.51 -21.57 -15.75
C LYS A 33 39.90 -21.59 -14.35
N THR A 34 39.11 -20.56 -14.05
CA THR A 34 38.11 -20.62 -12.98
C THR A 34 37.26 -21.88 -13.13
N PRO A 35 37.06 -22.69 -12.07
CA PRO A 35 36.21 -23.87 -12.15
C PRO A 35 34.75 -23.47 -12.37
N GLU A 36 34.16 -23.83 -13.52
CA GLU A 36 32.73 -23.66 -13.76
C GLU A 36 31.92 -24.45 -12.73
N THR A 37 31.01 -23.77 -12.01
CA THR A 37 30.07 -24.44 -11.10
C THR A 37 28.94 -25.09 -11.90
N PRO A 38 28.74 -26.43 -11.87
CA PRO A 38 27.73 -27.07 -12.70
C PRO A 38 26.31 -26.85 -12.13
N GLY A 39 25.66 -25.72 -12.46
CA GLY A 39 24.38 -25.39 -11.81
C GLY A 39 23.46 -24.31 -12.41
N GLY A 40 23.89 -23.50 -13.39
CA GLY A 40 22.96 -22.65 -14.17
C GLY A 40 22.20 -21.53 -13.44
N ALA A 41 22.59 -21.18 -12.21
CA ALA A 41 22.13 -20.01 -11.48
C ALA A 41 23.33 -19.36 -10.78
N HIS A 42 23.48 -18.05 -10.96
CA HIS A 42 24.50 -17.21 -10.34
C HIS A 42 24.13 -16.82 -8.90
N VAL A 43 22.83 -16.80 -8.57
CA VAL A 43 22.35 -16.52 -7.21
C VAL A 43 22.26 -17.81 -6.38
N GLN A 44 22.94 -17.83 -5.23
CA GLN A 44 22.84 -18.89 -4.22
C GLN A 44 22.28 -18.34 -2.91
N VAL A 45 21.30 -19.03 -2.32
CA VAL A 45 20.63 -18.58 -1.08
C VAL A 45 20.68 -19.67 -0.02
N THR A 46 21.06 -19.31 1.20
CA THR A 46 21.03 -20.19 2.37
C THR A 46 20.35 -19.48 3.55
N SER A 47 19.59 -20.21 4.36
CA SER A 47 19.01 -19.65 5.60
C SER A 47 20.08 -19.60 6.69
N GLU A 48 20.26 -18.43 7.31
CA GLU A 48 21.14 -18.24 8.47
C GLU A 48 20.37 -18.45 9.78
N SER A 49 19.14 -17.93 9.84
CA SER A 49 18.21 -18.10 10.96
C SER A 49 16.77 -17.80 10.53
N GLU A 50 15.81 -17.86 11.44
CA GLU A 50 14.40 -17.55 11.17
C GLU A 50 14.25 -16.12 10.61
N GLY A 51 13.72 -16.01 9.39
CA GLY A 51 13.56 -14.73 8.68
C GLY A 51 14.85 -14.13 8.08
N VAL A 52 16.01 -14.76 8.23
CA VAL A 52 17.31 -14.26 7.73
C VAL A 52 17.95 -15.23 6.74
N SER A 53 18.27 -14.73 5.55
CA SER A 53 18.98 -15.45 4.50
C SER A 53 20.33 -14.82 4.21
N GLN A 54 21.34 -15.64 3.90
CA GLN A 54 22.53 -15.22 3.17
C GLN A 54 22.27 -15.39 1.68
N VAL A 55 22.56 -14.35 0.89
CA VAL A 55 22.54 -14.38 -0.57
C VAL A 55 23.97 -14.18 -1.06
N ILE A 56 24.45 -15.07 -1.92
CA ILE A 56 25.71 -14.95 -2.67
C ILE A 56 25.33 -14.78 -4.15
N VAL A 57 25.97 -13.84 -4.83
CA VAL A 57 25.77 -13.61 -6.27
C VAL A 57 27.10 -13.77 -7.00
N ASP A 58 27.19 -14.69 -7.96
CA ASP A 58 28.32 -14.77 -8.89
C ASP A 58 28.20 -13.67 -9.96
N ALA A 59 28.67 -12.47 -9.59
CA ALA A 59 28.82 -11.32 -10.47
C ALA A 59 30.27 -11.20 -10.98
N SER A 60 30.96 -12.33 -11.17
CA SER A 60 32.40 -12.36 -11.46
C SER A 60 32.77 -11.78 -12.83
N LYS A 61 31.84 -11.79 -13.79
CA LYS A 61 32.02 -11.29 -15.16
C LYS A 61 31.88 -9.76 -15.25
N GLU A 62 32.71 -9.11 -16.05
CA GLU A 62 32.69 -7.64 -16.22
C GLU A 62 31.68 -7.14 -17.27
N SER A 63 31.13 -8.04 -18.08
CA SER A 63 30.19 -7.73 -19.16
C SER A 63 28.74 -8.14 -18.88
N GLU A 64 28.47 -8.79 -17.75
CA GLU A 64 27.16 -9.35 -17.39
C GLU A 64 26.57 -8.61 -16.18
N TRP A 65 25.24 -8.57 -16.07
CA TRP A 65 24.52 -8.06 -14.90
C TRP A 65 23.60 -9.17 -14.41
N ILE A 66 23.73 -9.55 -13.13
CA ILE A 66 22.85 -10.53 -12.48
C ILE A 66 21.75 -9.78 -11.74
N TYR A 67 20.50 -10.11 -12.04
CA TYR A 67 19.32 -9.43 -11.48
C TYR A 67 18.65 -10.30 -10.43
N LEU A 68 18.29 -9.69 -9.30
CA LEU A 68 17.71 -10.35 -8.13
C LEU A 68 16.36 -9.72 -7.78
N ASP A 69 15.33 -10.55 -7.65
CA ASP A 69 14.08 -10.26 -6.94
C ASP A 69 14.28 -10.53 -5.44
N LEU A 70 14.03 -9.53 -4.58
CA LEU A 70 14.15 -9.70 -3.11
C LEU A 70 12.93 -10.40 -2.50
N ALA A 71 11.76 -10.30 -3.12
CA ALA A 71 10.52 -10.88 -2.62
C ALA A 71 10.56 -12.42 -2.60
N SER A 72 11.11 -13.06 -3.65
CA SER A 72 11.33 -14.50 -3.70
C SER A 72 12.79 -14.96 -3.54
N LEU A 73 13.74 -14.03 -3.46
CA LEU A 73 15.21 -14.26 -3.38
C LEU A 73 15.73 -15.10 -4.55
N LYS A 74 15.43 -14.69 -5.79
CA LYS A 74 15.81 -15.42 -7.01
C LYS A 74 16.41 -14.55 -8.08
N GLU A 75 17.26 -15.17 -8.87
CA GLU A 75 17.71 -14.64 -10.15
C GLU A 75 16.54 -14.52 -11.14
N VAL A 76 16.51 -13.42 -11.90
CA VAL A 76 15.46 -13.12 -12.88
C VAL A 76 16.06 -12.70 -14.23
N GLU A 77 15.41 -13.11 -15.33
CA GLU A 77 15.88 -12.78 -16.69
C GLU A 77 15.34 -11.40 -17.12
N VAL A 78 16.24 -10.42 -17.27
CA VAL A 78 15.89 -9.03 -17.60
C VAL A 78 16.44 -8.65 -18.98
N THR A 79 15.56 -8.60 -19.99
CA THR A 79 15.92 -8.18 -21.36
C THR A 79 16.20 -6.67 -21.46
N ASP A 80 15.51 -5.86 -20.64
CA ASP A 80 15.69 -4.41 -20.56
C ASP A 80 15.40 -3.91 -19.14
N ARG A 81 16.46 -3.52 -18.42
CA ARG A 81 16.37 -2.99 -17.05
C ARG A 81 15.55 -1.71 -16.94
N SER A 82 15.44 -0.93 -18.02
CA SER A 82 14.70 0.33 -18.01
C SER A 82 13.18 0.16 -18.07
N THR A 83 12.69 -1.03 -18.49
CA THR A 83 11.25 -1.30 -18.61
C THR A 83 10.74 -2.47 -17.77
N SER A 84 11.59 -3.43 -17.39
CA SER A 84 11.25 -4.54 -16.47
C SER A 84 10.95 -4.06 -15.04
N ALA A 85 9.98 -4.69 -14.39
CA ALA A 85 9.68 -4.53 -12.96
C ALA A 85 10.01 -5.78 -12.14
N ASP A 86 10.63 -6.78 -12.78
CA ASP A 86 10.76 -8.14 -12.27
C ASP A 86 12.01 -8.29 -11.38
N TRP A 87 12.79 -7.21 -11.21
CA TRP A 87 14.05 -7.15 -10.48
C TRP A 87 14.08 -5.98 -9.48
N ASP A 88 14.75 -6.19 -8.35
CA ASP A 88 15.06 -5.16 -7.35
C ASP A 88 16.51 -4.70 -7.46
N LEU A 89 17.45 -5.65 -7.33
CA LEU A 89 18.88 -5.38 -7.30
C LEU A 89 19.57 -5.95 -8.53
N ALA A 90 20.48 -5.19 -9.12
CA ALA A 90 21.35 -5.67 -10.19
C ALA A 90 22.81 -5.64 -9.75
N PHE A 91 23.54 -6.73 -9.98
CA PHE A 91 24.92 -6.93 -9.55
C PHE A 91 25.85 -7.08 -10.76
N GLN A 92 26.98 -6.36 -10.75
CA GLN A 92 28.09 -6.55 -11.69
C GLN A 92 29.41 -6.26 -10.98
N ARG A 93 30.28 -7.27 -10.81
CA ARG A 93 31.50 -7.14 -10.01
C ARG A 93 31.18 -6.60 -8.63
N TYR A 94 31.70 -5.42 -8.27
CA TYR A 94 31.43 -4.73 -7.00
C TYR A 94 30.27 -3.73 -7.09
N ARG A 95 29.65 -3.53 -8.26
CA ARG A 95 28.54 -2.61 -8.46
C ARG A 95 27.23 -3.29 -8.03
N ILE A 96 26.42 -2.55 -7.27
CA ILE A 96 25.06 -2.93 -6.89
C ILE A 96 24.15 -1.75 -7.23
N LEU A 97 23.16 -1.97 -8.09
CA LEU A 97 22.17 -0.96 -8.52
C LEU A 97 20.77 -1.31 -8.01
N THR A 98 19.89 -0.32 -7.95
CA THR A 98 18.46 -0.47 -7.59
C THR A 98 17.55 -0.27 -8.81
N ASN A 99 16.33 -0.81 -8.80
CA ASN A 99 15.31 -0.54 -9.83
C ASN A 99 14.63 0.84 -9.65
N GLY A 100 15.46 1.87 -9.51
CA GLY A 100 15.06 3.24 -9.23
C GLY A 100 15.99 4.27 -9.88
N GLY A 101 15.57 5.53 -9.81
CA GLY A 101 16.36 6.67 -10.28
C GLY A 101 16.77 6.56 -11.76
N VAL A 102 18.07 6.47 -12.03
CA VAL A 102 18.60 6.29 -13.41
C VAL A 102 18.82 4.82 -13.80
N SER A 103 18.89 3.92 -12.84
CA SER A 103 19.18 2.50 -13.04
C SER A 103 17.95 1.70 -13.47
N GLY A 104 16.76 2.11 -13.02
CA GLY A 104 15.48 1.51 -13.35
C GLY A 104 14.30 2.47 -13.13
N THR A 105 13.20 2.28 -13.88
CA THR A 105 12.08 3.24 -13.92
C THR A 105 11.00 3.02 -12.86
N LYS A 106 11.18 2.06 -11.94
CA LYS A 106 10.10 1.55 -11.08
C LYS A 106 10.01 2.20 -9.70
N GLY A 107 10.92 3.11 -9.38
CA GLY A 107 10.84 3.92 -8.17
C GLY A 107 11.26 3.20 -6.90
N MET A 108 12.08 2.15 -7.01
CA MET A 108 12.79 1.58 -5.86
C MET A 108 13.63 2.67 -5.18
N GLU A 109 13.68 2.65 -3.85
CA GLU A 109 14.46 3.58 -3.04
C GLU A 109 15.16 2.85 -1.89
N GLY A 110 16.30 3.37 -1.43
CA GLY A 110 17.06 2.79 -0.34
C GLY A 110 17.71 3.81 0.58
N ALA A 111 17.84 3.46 1.86
CA ALA A 111 18.41 4.28 2.91
C ALA A 111 19.66 3.59 3.51
N PRO A 112 20.88 4.12 3.29
CA PRO A 112 22.09 3.63 3.96
C PRO A 112 22.09 4.05 5.44
N LEU A 113 22.37 3.10 6.34
CA LEU A 113 22.42 3.30 7.80
C LEU A 113 23.82 2.90 8.33
N PRO A 114 24.79 3.83 8.31
CA PRO A 114 26.14 3.58 8.83
C PRO A 114 26.16 3.16 10.30
N GLY A 115 26.93 2.13 10.62
CA GLY A 115 27.12 1.62 11.98
C GLY A 115 25.91 0.89 12.60
N ALA A 116 24.76 0.86 11.92
CA ALA A 116 23.54 0.22 12.40
C ALA A 116 23.68 -1.28 12.67
N SER A 117 22.72 -1.83 13.41
CA SER A 117 22.70 -3.23 13.84
C SER A 117 21.68 -4.02 13.03
N PHE A 118 22.14 -4.84 12.09
CA PHE A 118 21.26 -5.67 11.24
C PHE A 118 20.37 -6.60 12.07
N ALA A 119 20.85 -7.09 13.21
CA ALA A 119 20.08 -7.94 14.11
C ALA A 119 18.88 -7.19 14.72
N GLU A 120 19.12 -5.99 15.27
CA GLU A 120 18.12 -5.21 16.02
C GLU A 120 17.16 -4.40 15.14
N LEU A 121 17.50 -4.20 13.86
CA LEU A 121 16.68 -3.43 12.91
C LEU A 121 15.40 -4.19 12.54
N ALA A 122 14.29 -3.92 13.22
CA ALA A 122 12.99 -4.56 12.97
C ALA A 122 12.14 -3.89 11.89
N SER A 123 12.38 -2.60 11.61
CA SER A 123 11.60 -1.78 10.69
C SER A 123 12.49 -0.86 9.85
N ALA A 124 11.98 -0.43 8.70
CA ALA A 124 12.62 0.58 7.86
C ALA A 124 12.70 1.98 8.55
N PRO A 125 13.58 2.88 8.09
CA PRO A 125 13.70 4.23 8.64
C PRO A 125 12.66 5.22 8.07
N ASP A 126 12.30 6.24 8.85
CA ASP A 126 11.37 7.31 8.42
C ASP A 126 12.00 8.27 7.38
N ASN A 127 13.32 8.25 7.17
CA ASN A 127 14.07 9.14 6.28
C ASN A 127 15.44 8.54 5.90
N GLY A 128 16.22 9.26 5.08
CA GLY A 128 17.50 8.79 4.54
C GLY A 128 17.40 8.13 3.15
N TRP A 129 16.18 8.00 2.62
CA TRP A 129 15.88 7.43 1.32
C TRP A 129 16.53 8.20 0.17
N ILE A 130 17.28 7.48 -0.66
CA ILE A 130 17.92 7.91 -1.90
C ILE A 130 17.61 6.91 -3.02
N VAL A 131 17.87 7.32 -4.26
CA VAL A 131 17.74 6.52 -5.48
C VAL A 131 19.03 6.67 -6.29
N ASP A 132 19.33 5.68 -7.15
CA ASP A 132 20.50 5.71 -8.03
C ASP A 132 20.48 6.95 -8.94
N ARG A 133 21.60 7.68 -9.03
CA ARG A 133 21.69 8.94 -9.78
C ARG A 133 22.63 8.83 -10.98
N VAL A 134 22.61 9.87 -11.82
CA VAL A 134 23.69 10.05 -12.81
C VAL A 134 25.04 10.12 -12.09
N ASP A 135 26.05 9.61 -12.77
CA ASP A 135 27.49 9.76 -12.49
C ASP A 135 27.85 11.17 -11.97
N GLY A 136 28.79 11.21 -11.03
CA GLY A 136 29.18 12.38 -10.26
C GLY A 136 30.32 13.20 -10.87
N GLU A 137 31.05 13.94 -10.03
CA GLU A 137 32.37 14.49 -10.38
C GLU A 137 33.47 13.76 -9.59
N ASP A 138 33.70 12.47 -9.92
CA ASP A 138 34.85 11.71 -9.39
C ASP A 138 35.84 11.20 -10.47
N THR A 139 36.28 9.94 -10.39
CA THR A 139 37.33 9.33 -11.21
C THR A 139 36.90 8.08 -11.97
N ASP A 140 35.72 7.51 -11.71
CA ASP A 140 35.15 6.46 -12.58
C ASP A 140 34.08 7.03 -13.53
N THR A 141 33.05 6.27 -13.89
CA THR A 141 31.97 6.67 -14.80
C THR A 141 30.64 5.94 -14.49
N ASP A 142 30.47 5.43 -13.28
CA ASP A 142 29.34 4.59 -12.89
C ASP A 142 28.18 5.40 -12.28
N PRO A 143 26.93 4.89 -12.33
CA PRO A 143 25.80 5.56 -11.68
C PRO A 143 25.98 5.66 -10.16
N ASP A 144 25.66 6.82 -9.60
CA ASP A 144 25.71 7.16 -8.17
C ASP A 144 24.65 6.34 -7.40
N SER A 145 24.96 5.09 -7.06
CA SER A 145 23.98 4.13 -6.55
C SER A 145 23.71 4.25 -5.06
N VAL A 146 22.57 3.70 -4.62
CA VAL A 146 22.23 3.51 -3.19
C VAL A 146 23.36 2.85 -2.39
N PHE A 147 24.13 1.96 -3.02
CA PHE A 147 25.22 1.19 -2.39
C PHE A 147 26.62 1.73 -2.74
N ASN A 148 26.74 2.51 -3.82
CA ASN A 148 28.01 2.90 -4.45
C ASN A 148 27.88 4.25 -5.16
N SER A 149 28.03 5.35 -4.41
CA SER A 149 27.93 6.73 -4.91
C SER A 149 29.18 7.55 -4.57
N ALA A 150 29.51 8.56 -5.38
CA ALA A 150 30.49 9.60 -5.11
C ALA A 150 30.18 10.39 -3.83
N HIS A 151 28.90 10.49 -3.47
CA HIS A 151 28.47 11.00 -2.16
C HIS A 151 28.77 10.05 -0.98
N ALA A 152 29.28 8.84 -1.25
CA ALA A 152 29.96 8.05 -0.25
C ALA A 152 31.29 8.68 0.16
N THR A 153 31.20 9.50 1.21
CA THR A 153 32.20 9.40 2.28
C THR A 153 32.42 7.91 2.63
N SER A 154 33.59 7.57 3.18
CA SER A 154 33.97 6.18 3.54
C SER A 154 33.11 5.53 4.65
N GLU A 155 31.93 6.08 4.92
CA GLU A 155 30.96 5.67 5.92
C GLU A 155 29.66 5.12 5.31
N THR A 156 29.34 5.37 4.03
CA THR A 156 28.02 4.99 3.42
C THR A 156 28.09 4.09 2.18
N GLY A 157 29.26 3.94 1.54
CA GLY A 157 29.48 2.96 0.45
C GLY A 157 29.59 1.54 1.00
N TRP A 158 29.24 0.51 0.21
CA TRP A 158 29.10 -0.85 0.74
C TRP A 158 30.43 -1.58 1.02
N TYR A 159 31.54 -1.05 0.50
CA TYR A 159 32.90 -1.53 0.76
C TYR A 159 33.88 -0.39 1.03
N THR A 160 35.04 -0.74 1.59
CA THR A 160 36.25 0.08 1.67
C THR A 160 37.37 -0.59 0.87
N TYR A 161 38.15 0.18 0.11
CA TYR A 161 39.26 -0.31 -0.71
C TYR A 161 40.62 -0.02 -0.05
N ASP A 162 41.43 -1.05 0.18
CA ASP A 162 42.83 -0.88 0.56
C ASP A 162 43.68 -0.70 -0.70
N THR A 163 44.21 0.52 -0.93
CA THR A 163 45.02 0.86 -2.10
C THR A 163 46.43 0.27 -2.11
N ASN A 164 46.87 -0.35 -1.01
CA ASN A 164 48.19 -1.01 -0.89
C ASN A 164 48.08 -2.52 -1.13
N LEU A 165 46.97 -3.13 -0.71
CA LEU A 165 46.69 -4.56 -0.85
C LEU A 165 45.80 -4.88 -2.06
N HIS A 166 45.12 -3.86 -2.63
CA HIS A 166 44.08 -3.97 -3.66
C HIS A 166 42.90 -4.88 -3.25
N ILE A 167 42.49 -4.81 -1.99
CA ILE A 167 41.41 -5.62 -1.40
C ILE A 167 40.16 -4.76 -1.14
N LEU A 168 38.98 -5.25 -1.51
CA LEU A 168 37.68 -4.71 -1.08
C LEU A 168 37.21 -5.40 0.20
N SER A 169 37.01 -4.65 1.28
CA SER A 169 36.43 -5.14 2.53
C SER A 169 35.02 -4.58 2.72
N PRO A 170 34.00 -5.37 3.11
CA PRO A 170 32.67 -4.84 3.41
C PRO A 170 32.70 -3.72 4.45
N ALA A 171 32.02 -2.62 4.17
CA ALA A 171 31.85 -1.51 5.10
C ALA A 171 30.75 -1.84 6.12
N ARG A 172 30.82 -1.22 7.31
CA ARG A 172 29.81 -1.42 8.35
C ARG A 172 28.57 -0.54 8.11
N VAL A 173 27.82 -0.87 7.05
CA VAL A 173 26.59 -0.19 6.66
C VAL A 173 25.47 -1.22 6.51
N VAL A 174 24.32 -0.97 7.14
CA VAL A 174 23.08 -1.69 6.83
C VAL A 174 22.28 -0.81 5.88
N TYR A 175 21.82 -1.35 4.77
CA TYR A 175 20.89 -0.67 3.88
C TYR A 175 19.48 -1.14 4.21
N VAL A 176 18.50 -0.25 4.17
CA VAL A 176 17.11 -0.68 4.01
C VAL A 176 16.64 -0.24 2.64
N VAL A 177 16.09 -1.16 1.87
CA VAL A 177 15.47 -0.87 0.59
C VAL A 177 13.97 -1.11 0.64
N LYS A 178 13.27 -0.41 -0.26
CA LYS A 178 11.85 -0.55 -0.53
C LYS A 178 11.68 -1.03 -1.97
N THR A 179 11.13 -2.23 -2.16
CA THR A 179 10.94 -2.86 -3.47
C THR A 179 9.88 -2.14 -4.29
N VAL A 180 9.75 -2.53 -5.57
CA VAL A 180 8.74 -1.96 -6.48
C VAL A 180 7.31 -2.34 -6.08
N GLU A 181 7.12 -3.45 -5.36
CA GLU A 181 5.89 -3.88 -4.69
C GLU A 181 5.61 -3.11 -3.39
N SER A 182 6.51 -2.20 -2.97
CA SER A 182 6.51 -1.52 -1.67
C SER A 182 6.73 -2.43 -0.45
N GLU A 183 7.46 -3.53 -0.62
CA GLU A 183 7.96 -4.35 0.49
C GLU A 183 9.31 -3.83 1.00
N TYR A 184 9.69 -4.15 2.25
CA TYR A 184 10.89 -3.56 2.88
C TYR A 184 11.89 -4.62 3.34
N PHE A 185 13.16 -4.42 2.98
CA PHE A 185 14.24 -5.37 3.26
C PHE A 185 15.45 -4.67 3.87
N ALA A 186 15.95 -5.21 4.98
CA ALA A 186 17.28 -4.87 5.47
C ALA A 186 18.33 -5.76 4.78
N LEU A 187 19.45 -5.13 4.40
CA LEU A 187 20.56 -5.72 3.67
C LEU A 187 21.87 -5.35 4.37
N GLU A 188 22.69 -6.33 4.72
CA GLU A 188 24.03 -6.10 5.31
C GLU A 188 25.09 -6.83 4.46
N PRO A 189 26.04 -6.12 3.83
CA PRO A 189 27.12 -6.75 3.07
C PRO A 189 28.13 -7.45 3.99
N ILE A 190 28.51 -8.68 3.64
CA ILE A 190 29.40 -9.53 4.45
C ILE A 190 30.58 -10.16 3.69
N ALA A 191 30.59 -10.17 2.36
CA ALA A 191 31.78 -10.51 1.56
C ALA A 191 31.73 -9.97 0.12
N TYR A 192 32.88 -9.99 -0.57
CA TYR A 192 33.03 -9.74 -2.01
C TYR A 192 33.81 -10.85 -2.76
N TYR A 193 34.57 -11.66 -2.02
CA TYR A 193 35.37 -12.76 -2.56
C TYR A 193 34.75 -14.10 -2.13
N ASN A 194 34.86 -15.11 -2.99
CA ASN A 194 34.46 -16.48 -2.64
C ASN A 194 35.50 -17.18 -1.73
N ASP A 195 35.18 -18.41 -1.29
CA ASP A 195 35.99 -19.18 -0.34
C ASP A 195 37.43 -19.50 -0.81
N VAL A 196 37.74 -19.33 -2.10
CA VAL A 196 39.10 -19.49 -2.67
C VAL A 196 39.76 -18.16 -3.04
N GLY A 197 39.14 -17.03 -2.71
CA GLY A 197 39.68 -15.67 -2.96
C GLY A 197 39.34 -15.09 -4.33
N GLY A 198 38.44 -15.71 -5.10
CA GLY A 198 37.98 -15.17 -6.38
C GLY A 198 37.08 -13.94 -6.20
N PRO A 199 37.37 -12.78 -6.83
CA PRO A 199 36.58 -11.55 -6.71
C PRO A 199 35.23 -11.65 -7.43
N GLY A 200 34.36 -10.66 -7.20
CA GLY A 200 33.10 -10.55 -7.91
C GLY A 200 32.01 -11.47 -7.38
N HIS A 201 32.09 -11.84 -6.11
CA HIS A 201 31.09 -12.65 -5.41
C HIS A 201 30.48 -11.86 -4.23
N PRO A 202 29.70 -10.78 -4.48
CA PRO A 202 28.97 -10.09 -3.41
C PRO A 202 28.14 -11.05 -2.57
N LYS A 203 28.27 -10.93 -1.25
CA LYS A 203 27.49 -11.69 -0.28
C LYS A 203 26.80 -10.75 0.70
N LEU A 204 25.49 -10.89 0.82
CA LEU A 204 24.63 -10.09 1.69
C LEU A 204 23.94 -10.98 2.72
N ARG A 205 23.69 -10.47 3.93
CA ARG A 205 22.57 -10.92 4.77
C ARG A 205 21.34 -10.12 4.40
N VAL A 206 20.22 -10.81 4.23
CA VAL A 206 18.94 -10.26 3.79
C VAL A 206 17.86 -10.71 4.76
N LYS A 207 17.02 -9.77 5.19
CA LYS A 207 15.78 -10.07 5.91
C LYS A 207 14.69 -9.07 5.55
N ARG A 208 13.43 -9.51 5.59
CA ARG A 208 12.29 -8.59 5.58
C ARG A 208 12.29 -7.78 6.88
N VAL A 209 11.88 -6.53 6.80
CA VAL A 209 11.60 -5.66 7.94
C VAL A 209 10.20 -5.07 7.78
N ASP A 210 9.61 -4.61 8.88
CA ASP A 210 8.37 -3.83 8.78
C ASP A 210 8.61 -2.58 7.89
N PRO A 211 7.56 -2.06 7.21
CA PRO A 211 7.57 -0.71 6.65
C PRO A 211 8.03 0.33 7.68
N PRO A 212 8.39 1.57 7.26
CA PRO A 212 8.77 2.64 8.16
C PRO A 212 7.83 2.66 9.34
N ALA A 213 8.36 2.35 10.52
CA ALA A 213 7.54 2.09 11.68
C ALA A 213 7.07 3.44 12.19
N ASN A 214 6.05 4.00 11.52
CA ASN A 214 5.66 5.40 11.57
C ASN A 214 5.54 5.86 13.04
N ARG A 215 6.65 6.42 13.51
CA ARG A 215 6.93 6.86 14.87
C ARG A 215 7.47 8.29 14.85
N GLY A 216 7.29 8.98 13.72
CA GLY A 216 7.09 10.43 13.67
C GLY A 216 6.13 10.81 14.79
N THR A 217 6.72 11.27 15.90
CA THR A 217 6.02 11.36 17.19
C THR A 217 5.13 12.58 17.15
N LEU A 218 3.85 12.36 16.85
CA LEU A 218 2.91 13.45 16.62
C LEU A 218 2.55 14.11 17.94
N ASP A 219 3.20 15.24 18.26
CA ASP A 219 2.93 16.02 19.47
C ASP A 219 1.65 16.87 19.31
N ALA A 220 0.51 16.24 19.57
CA ALA A 220 -0.80 16.86 19.69
C ALA A 220 -1.15 17.25 21.15
N SER A 221 -0.15 17.45 22.02
CA SER A 221 -0.39 17.79 23.44
C SER A 221 -0.86 19.24 23.66
N LYS A 222 -0.51 20.15 22.73
CA LYS A 222 -0.67 21.61 22.82
C LYS A 222 -1.83 22.20 22.02
N GLY A 223 -2.32 21.51 21.00
CA GLY A 223 -3.40 21.98 20.13
C GLY A 223 -3.75 20.95 19.05
N TRP A 224 -4.72 21.30 18.19
CA TRP A 224 -5.08 20.47 17.03
C TRP A 224 -3.92 20.39 16.03
N VAL A 225 -3.49 19.17 15.73
CA VAL A 225 -2.66 18.87 14.57
C VAL A 225 -3.54 18.28 13.48
N TYR A 226 -3.45 18.83 12.28
CA TYR A 226 -4.21 18.44 11.10
C TYR A 226 -3.35 17.52 10.23
N LEU A 227 -3.93 16.48 9.67
CA LEU A 227 -3.27 15.45 8.88
C LEU A 227 -3.98 15.24 7.54
N ASP A 228 -3.22 14.91 6.51
CA ASP A 228 -3.70 14.57 5.17
C ASP A 228 -3.32 13.12 4.84
N LEU A 229 -4.25 12.34 4.27
CA LEU A 229 -3.98 10.94 3.92
C LEU A 229 -3.10 10.81 2.67
N ALA A 230 -3.03 11.83 1.81
CA ALA A 230 -2.22 11.78 0.58
C ALA A 230 -0.72 11.97 0.86
N THR A 231 -0.36 12.87 1.78
CA THR A 231 1.00 13.03 2.30
C THR A 231 1.33 12.10 3.48
N GLY A 232 0.32 11.47 4.10
CA GLY A 232 0.47 10.58 5.24
C GLY A 232 0.86 11.28 6.56
N GLY A 233 0.83 12.61 6.60
CA GLY A 233 1.45 13.40 7.66
C GLY A 233 0.80 14.77 7.91
N PRO A 234 1.45 15.63 8.72
CA PRO A 234 0.87 16.90 9.14
C PRO A 234 0.77 17.96 8.04
N VAL A 235 -0.35 18.68 8.02
CA VAL A 235 -0.64 19.78 7.09
C VAL A 235 -0.97 21.07 7.86
N VAL A 236 -0.55 22.22 7.33
CA VAL A 236 -0.87 23.54 7.90
C VAL A 236 -2.15 24.07 7.27
N VAL A 237 -3.16 24.35 8.09
CA VAL A 237 -4.49 24.78 7.64
C VAL A 237 -4.82 26.16 8.22
N GLY A 238 -5.29 27.08 7.37
CA GLY A 238 -5.66 28.45 7.77
C GLY A 238 -7.01 28.52 8.48
N ASP A 239 -8.07 28.05 7.80
CA ASP A 239 -9.39 27.81 8.40
C ASP A 239 -9.77 26.33 8.18
N PRO A 240 -9.88 25.51 9.23
CA PRO A 240 -10.19 24.09 9.11
C PRO A 240 -11.65 23.83 8.74
N THR A 241 -12.56 24.80 8.92
CA THR A 241 -13.99 24.63 8.61
C THR A 241 -14.24 24.75 7.11
N THR A 242 -13.47 25.59 6.41
CA THR A 242 -13.60 25.83 4.95
C THR A 242 -12.45 25.27 4.10
N SER A 243 -11.53 24.51 4.70
CA SER A 243 -10.45 23.82 3.98
C SER A 243 -10.83 22.35 3.75
N ILE A 244 -10.42 21.82 2.59
CA ILE A 244 -10.48 20.40 2.23
C ILE A 244 -9.08 19.77 2.17
N ASP A 245 -8.07 20.44 2.74
CA ASP A 245 -6.65 20.10 2.67
C ASP A 245 -6.20 19.16 3.80
N TRP A 246 -7.09 18.89 4.74
CA TRP A 246 -6.91 17.96 5.86
C TRP A 246 -8.04 16.92 5.86
N ASP A 247 -7.73 15.71 6.27
CA ASP A 247 -8.67 14.57 6.35
C ASP A 247 -8.99 14.21 7.81
N LEU A 248 -7.96 14.27 8.67
CA LEU A 248 -7.98 13.94 10.09
C LEU A 248 -7.44 15.10 10.91
N ALA A 249 -7.87 15.24 12.15
CA ALA A 249 -7.15 16.04 13.13
C ALA A 249 -7.25 15.43 14.53
N VAL A 250 -6.22 15.69 15.34
CA VAL A 250 -6.07 15.16 16.70
C VAL A 250 -5.62 16.24 17.67
N PHE A 251 -6.16 16.23 18.88
CA PHE A 251 -5.74 17.06 20.02
C PHE A 251 -5.90 16.26 21.31
N ARG A 252 -4.78 15.97 21.99
CA ARG A 252 -4.72 15.00 23.10
C ARG A 252 -5.46 13.71 22.68
N ALA A 253 -6.30 13.15 23.53
CA ALA A 253 -7.07 11.93 23.22
C ALA A 253 -8.19 12.11 22.17
N GLN A 254 -8.53 13.34 21.78
CA GLN A 254 -9.65 13.63 20.89
C GLN A 254 -9.25 13.55 19.42
N TRP A 255 -10.07 12.85 18.63
CA TRP A 255 -9.91 12.69 17.19
C TRP A 255 -11.15 13.18 16.45
N LYS A 256 -10.91 13.82 15.30
CA LYS A 256 -11.96 14.38 14.43
C LYS A 256 -11.59 14.18 12.95
N THR A 257 -12.57 14.18 12.06
CA THR A 257 -12.39 14.09 10.60
C THR A 257 -12.92 15.35 9.92
N ASN A 258 -12.50 15.62 8.68
CA ASN A 258 -13.04 16.73 7.89
C ASN A 258 -14.40 16.40 7.26
N GLY A 259 -15.42 16.31 8.10
CA GLY A 259 -16.81 16.07 7.71
C GLY A 259 -17.76 16.26 8.89
N GLY A 260 -19.06 16.13 8.65
CA GLY A 260 -20.08 16.32 9.69
C GLY A 260 -20.00 17.73 10.31
N VAL A 261 -19.93 17.82 11.63
CA VAL A 261 -19.82 19.13 12.33
C VAL A 261 -18.39 19.70 12.41
N SER A 262 -17.39 19.00 11.87
CA SER A 262 -15.97 19.34 12.03
C SER A 262 -15.35 20.15 10.87
N GLY A 263 -15.92 20.09 9.66
CA GLY A 263 -15.42 20.76 8.46
C GLY A 263 -16.23 20.43 7.20
N MET A 264 -16.04 21.21 6.12
CA MET A 264 -16.85 21.11 4.89
C MET A 264 -16.58 19.89 3.99
N GLY A 265 -15.61 19.04 4.33
CA GLY A 265 -15.30 17.84 3.57
C GLY A 265 -16.33 16.72 3.72
N LYS A 266 -16.07 15.60 3.05
CA LYS A 266 -16.88 14.36 3.12
C LYS A 266 -16.21 13.25 3.94
N ALA A 267 -15.30 13.60 4.85
CA ALA A 267 -14.51 12.65 5.61
C ALA A 267 -15.35 11.86 6.64
N GLY A 268 -14.75 10.78 7.14
CA GLY A 268 -15.31 9.96 8.21
C GLY A 268 -14.41 8.76 8.52
N ALA A 269 -14.71 8.02 9.57
CA ALA A 269 -13.93 6.84 9.97
C ALA A 269 -14.80 5.62 10.32
N ARG A 270 -14.24 4.42 10.12
CA ARG A 270 -14.84 3.11 10.44
C ARG A 270 -13.80 2.27 11.18
N GLY A 271 -14.16 1.73 12.34
CA GLY A 271 -13.27 0.83 13.11
C GLY A 271 -13.01 -0.50 12.40
N GLY A 272 -11.83 -1.07 12.62
CA GLY A 272 -11.40 -2.38 12.16
C GLY A 272 -10.47 -3.04 13.18
N THR A 273 -10.32 -4.36 13.07
CA THR A 273 -9.50 -5.17 13.97
C THR A 273 -8.78 -6.26 13.19
N GLY A 274 -7.52 -6.53 13.52
CA GLY A 274 -6.67 -7.52 12.87
C GLY A 274 -5.31 -6.96 12.49
N GLU A 275 -4.64 -7.62 11.55
CA GLU A 275 -3.34 -7.19 11.04
C GLU A 275 -3.51 -5.97 10.12
N PHE A 276 -2.91 -4.84 10.51
CA PHE A 276 -3.00 -3.57 9.78
C PHE A 276 -2.48 -3.68 8.34
N ASP A 277 -1.42 -4.45 8.13
CA ASP A 277 -0.71 -4.53 6.86
C ASP A 277 -1.48 -5.33 5.81
N ALA A 278 -2.13 -6.42 6.21
CA ALA A 278 -3.03 -7.24 5.38
C ALA A 278 -4.30 -6.53 4.88
N VAL A 279 -4.53 -5.27 5.29
CA VAL A 279 -5.64 -4.43 4.79
C VAL A 279 -5.21 -3.73 3.49
N GLU A 280 -5.55 -4.31 2.34
CA GLU A 280 -5.24 -3.76 1.01
C GLU A 280 -6.31 -2.77 0.50
N PHE A 281 -7.58 -2.98 0.88
CA PHE A 281 -8.73 -2.26 0.35
C PHE A 281 -9.56 -1.62 1.46
N ALA A 282 -10.04 -0.40 1.22
CA ALA A 282 -11.01 0.27 2.07
C ALA A 282 -12.44 -0.04 1.59
N PRO A 283 -13.35 -0.58 2.43
CA PRO A 283 -14.77 -0.66 2.06
C PRO A 283 -15.32 0.76 1.86
N THR A 284 -16.42 0.94 1.12
CA THR A 284 -17.01 2.27 0.88
C THR A 284 -18.09 2.69 1.90
N ILE A 285 -18.58 1.76 2.71
CA ILE A 285 -19.75 1.93 3.61
C ILE A 285 -19.34 1.82 5.08
N GLY A 286 -20.10 2.47 5.96
CA GLY A 286 -19.98 2.34 7.42
C GLY A 286 -19.07 3.39 8.08
N TYR A 287 -18.74 4.46 7.35
CA TYR A 287 -17.97 5.59 7.89
C TYR A 287 -18.88 6.50 8.69
N TRP A 288 -18.45 6.79 9.92
CA TRP A 288 -19.07 7.80 10.77
C TRP A 288 -18.46 9.15 10.41
N ALA A 289 -19.30 10.11 10.03
CA ALA A 289 -18.94 11.52 10.04
C ALA A 289 -18.86 12.03 11.50
N ASP A 290 -18.38 13.24 11.70
CA ASP A 290 -18.23 13.80 13.05
C ASP A 290 -19.53 14.40 13.59
N GLU A 291 -19.73 14.19 14.89
CA GLU A 291 -20.88 14.67 15.66
C GLU A 291 -20.37 15.45 16.89
N ASN A 292 -21.24 16.17 17.60
CA ASN A 292 -20.85 16.87 18.84
C ASN A 292 -20.83 15.90 20.03
N LEU A 293 -19.73 15.18 20.19
CA LEU A 293 -19.53 14.16 21.22
C LEU A 293 -19.23 14.76 22.60
N PRO A 294 -19.61 14.11 23.71
CA PRO A 294 -19.20 14.52 25.06
C PRO A 294 -17.67 14.54 25.21
N ILE A 295 -17.13 15.59 25.82
CA ILE A 295 -15.70 15.70 26.11
C ILE A 295 -15.37 14.78 27.30
N ALA A 296 -14.38 13.90 27.14
CA ALA A 296 -13.89 13.05 28.20
C ALA A 296 -13.29 13.89 29.35
N GLY A 297 -13.93 13.83 30.52
CA GLY A 297 -13.58 14.69 31.66
C GLY A 297 -14.60 14.60 32.80
N PRO A 298 -14.55 15.53 33.78
CA PRO A 298 -15.51 15.58 34.88
C PRO A 298 -16.93 15.94 34.39
N PRO A 299 -17.99 15.65 35.18
CA PRO A 299 -19.36 16.01 34.83
C PRO A 299 -19.50 17.50 34.50
N GLY A 300 -20.07 17.80 33.33
CA GLY A 300 -20.21 19.18 32.83
C GLY A 300 -19.09 19.65 31.89
N ALA A 301 -18.15 18.78 31.48
CA ALA A 301 -17.11 19.13 30.51
C ALA A 301 -17.62 19.62 29.13
N GLY A 302 -18.90 19.39 28.81
CA GLY A 302 -19.54 19.82 27.56
C GLY A 302 -19.32 18.85 26.40
N ASN A 303 -19.63 19.30 25.18
CA ASN A 303 -19.46 18.54 23.95
C ASN A 303 -18.51 19.28 22.99
N ALA A 304 -17.84 18.53 22.12
CA ALA A 304 -17.01 19.06 21.04
C ALA A 304 -17.16 18.21 19.75
N PRO A 305 -16.88 18.78 18.58
CA PRO A 305 -16.72 18.02 17.33
C PRO A 305 -15.71 16.88 17.49
N GLY A 306 -16.10 15.67 17.11
CA GLY A 306 -15.22 14.50 17.12
C GLY A 306 -15.85 13.28 16.47
N ASN A 307 -15.02 12.25 16.23
CA ASN A 307 -15.42 11.07 15.51
C ASN A 307 -15.70 9.87 16.44
N ALA A 308 -16.91 9.32 16.37
CA ALA A 308 -17.35 8.25 17.26
C ALA A 308 -16.59 6.93 17.05
N ALA A 309 -16.12 6.63 15.83
CA ALA A 309 -15.30 5.46 15.56
C ALA A 309 -13.88 5.65 16.14
N LEU A 310 -13.20 6.76 15.79
CA LEU A 310 -11.85 7.04 16.26
C LEU A 310 -11.78 7.14 17.79
N ALA A 311 -12.82 7.63 18.46
CA ALA A 311 -12.90 7.71 19.92
C ALA A 311 -12.73 6.35 20.65
N THR A 312 -12.80 5.23 19.94
CA THR A 312 -12.59 3.87 20.47
C THR A 312 -11.13 3.39 20.45
N TRP A 313 -10.15 4.25 20.12
CA TRP A 313 -8.73 3.87 19.92
C TRP A 313 -7.98 3.35 21.15
N TYR A 314 -8.50 3.55 22.36
CA TYR A 314 -7.79 3.27 23.62
C TYR A 314 -8.62 2.50 24.64
N ASP A 315 -7.89 1.82 25.53
CA ASP A 315 -8.36 1.42 26.85
C ASP A 315 -7.83 2.39 27.92
N TYR A 316 -8.59 2.55 29.00
CA TYR A 316 -8.29 3.47 30.09
C TYR A 316 -8.47 2.78 31.44
N ASP A 317 -7.40 2.75 32.22
CA ASP A 317 -7.41 2.25 33.59
C ASP A 317 -7.83 3.38 34.54
N ALA A 318 -9.01 3.24 35.15
CA ALA A 318 -9.57 4.23 36.06
C ALA A 318 -8.89 4.28 37.45
N GLY A 319 -8.03 3.32 37.79
CA GLY A 319 -7.25 3.27 39.03
C GLY A 319 -5.82 3.79 38.89
N THR A 320 -5.18 3.62 37.73
CA THR A 320 -3.84 4.17 37.44
C THR A 320 -3.87 5.43 36.57
N HIS A 321 -5.02 5.78 36.00
CA HIS A 321 -5.22 6.85 35.01
C HIS A 321 -4.40 6.69 33.71
N VAL A 322 -3.90 5.49 33.43
CA VAL A 322 -3.16 5.18 32.20
C VAL A 322 -4.11 5.01 31.02
N VAL A 323 -3.72 5.58 29.88
CA VAL A 323 -4.34 5.38 28.56
C VAL A 323 -3.42 4.52 27.71
N THR A 324 -3.93 3.42 27.20
CA THR A 324 -3.18 2.45 26.37
C THR A 324 -3.87 2.31 25.02
N ALA A 325 -3.12 2.42 23.92
CA ALA A 325 -3.65 2.18 22.58
C ALA A 325 -4.06 0.71 22.41
N ARG A 326 -5.20 0.44 21.78
CA ARG A 326 -5.76 -0.92 21.67
C ARG A 326 -4.92 -1.81 20.73
N PRO A 327 -4.36 -2.93 21.21
CA PRO A 327 -3.60 -3.84 20.35
C PRO A 327 -4.48 -4.40 19.21
N GLY A 328 -3.96 -4.40 17.98
CA GLY A 328 -4.67 -4.90 16.80
C GLY A 328 -5.87 -4.06 16.34
N ALA A 329 -6.12 -2.89 16.94
CA ALA A 329 -7.13 -1.96 16.46
C ALA A 329 -6.58 -1.05 15.36
N TYR A 330 -7.37 -0.84 14.32
CA TYR A 330 -7.11 0.13 13.26
C TYR A 330 -8.40 0.79 12.81
N PHE A 331 -8.29 1.81 11.96
CA PHE A 331 -9.41 2.58 11.44
C PHE A 331 -9.27 2.72 9.93
N TYR A 332 -10.31 2.37 9.19
CA TYR A 332 -10.49 2.88 7.84
C TYR A 332 -10.88 4.35 7.95
N VAL A 333 -10.26 5.19 7.13
CA VAL A 333 -10.53 6.62 7.07
C VAL A 333 -10.87 6.99 5.63
N ARG A 334 -11.99 7.70 5.46
CA ARG A 334 -12.34 8.41 4.24
C ARG A 334 -11.93 9.87 4.42
N GLY A 335 -11.20 10.43 3.46
CA GLY A 335 -10.76 11.83 3.50
C GLY A 335 -11.82 12.83 3.03
N ALA A 336 -11.52 14.12 3.23
CA ALA A 336 -12.35 15.27 2.87
C ALA A 336 -12.78 15.23 1.41
N ARG A 337 -11.83 14.85 0.53
CA ARG A 337 -11.98 14.76 -0.92
C ARG A 337 -12.59 13.43 -1.40
N GLY A 338 -12.85 12.49 -0.49
CA GLY A 338 -13.28 11.12 -0.83
C GLY A 338 -12.13 10.18 -1.18
N THR A 339 -10.90 10.54 -0.85
CA THR A 339 -9.74 9.62 -0.70
C THR A 339 -10.02 8.59 0.40
N TYR A 340 -9.23 7.52 0.44
CA TYR A 340 -9.32 6.49 1.49
C TYR A 340 -7.93 6.09 2.01
N GLY A 341 -7.86 5.66 3.25
CA GLY A 341 -6.65 5.20 3.93
C GLY A 341 -6.94 4.39 5.18
N LYS A 342 -5.87 3.87 5.81
CA LYS A 342 -5.88 3.20 7.11
C LYS A 342 -5.03 3.96 8.12
N LEU A 343 -5.52 4.03 9.36
CA LEU A 343 -4.85 4.60 10.53
C LEU A 343 -4.78 3.54 11.64
N ALA A 344 -3.59 3.27 12.17
CA ALA A 344 -3.41 2.56 13.44
C ALA A 344 -2.65 3.44 14.44
N ILE A 345 -3.03 3.37 15.70
CA ILE A 345 -2.41 4.12 16.78
C ILE A 345 -1.59 3.11 17.61
N GLY A 346 -0.26 3.19 17.51
CA GLY A 346 0.66 2.22 18.12
C GLY A 346 1.14 2.60 19.52
N SER A 347 1.12 3.89 19.85
CA SER A 347 1.50 4.38 21.19
C SER A 347 0.89 5.74 21.50
N TRP A 348 0.82 6.06 22.80
CA TRP A 348 0.41 7.36 23.33
C TRP A 348 1.24 7.73 24.55
N ASP A 349 1.64 9.00 24.64
CA ASP A 349 2.20 9.63 25.85
C ASP A 349 1.66 11.06 25.96
N ASN A 350 0.64 11.28 26.80
CA ASN A 350 0.11 12.61 27.13
C ASN A 350 -0.23 13.50 25.91
N GLY A 351 -0.75 12.89 24.84
CA GLY A 351 -1.08 13.58 23.58
C GLY A 351 0.03 13.58 22.52
N LYS A 352 1.18 12.97 22.79
CA LYS A 352 2.11 12.50 21.76
C LYS A 352 1.69 11.12 21.28
N TYR A 353 1.87 10.84 19.99
CA TYR A 353 1.43 9.58 19.38
C TYR A 353 2.48 8.94 18.47
N GLY A 354 2.53 7.60 18.46
CA GLY A 354 3.01 6.82 17.32
C GLY A 354 1.83 6.40 16.44
N LEU A 355 1.84 6.79 15.16
CA LEU A 355 0.70 6.66 14.24
C LEU A 355 1.14 6.00 12.93
N ARG A 356 0.55 4.87 12.56
CA ARG A 356 0.73 4.29 11.21
C ARG A 356 -0.40 4.78 10.31
N ILE A 357 -0.07 5.54 9.28
CA ILE A 357 -1.00 5.98 8.23
C ILE A 357 -0.54 5.38 6.90
N ALA A 358 -1.48 4.89 6.10
CA ALA A 358 -1.23 4.48 4.71
C ALA A 358 -2.47 4.75 3.85
N PRO A 359 -2.31 5.10 2.55
CA PRO A 359 -3.44 5.18 1.62
C PRO A 359 -4.07 3.80 1.37
N LEU A 360 -5.32 3.77 0.92
CA LEU A 360 -6.03 2.56 0.52
C LEU A 360 -6.82 2.78 -0.76
N THR A 361 -6.87 1.75 -1.62
CA THR A 361 -7.81 1.71 -2.74
C THR A 361 -9.21 1.41 -2.19
N ALA A 362 -10.20 2.22 -2.54
CA ALA A 362 -11.59 1.93 -2.20
C ALA A 362 -12.07 0.64 -2.88
N LYS A 363 -13.01 -0.08 -2.27
CA LYS A 363 -13.69 -1.25 -2.85
C LYS A 363 -15.16 -1.21 -2.48
N PRO A 364 -16.07 -0.95 -3.44
CA PRO A 364 -17.51 -0.98 -3.18
C PRO A 364 -17.97 -2.38 -2.73
N GLU A 365 -18.49 -2.47 -1.50
CA GLU A 365 -19.10 -3.69 -0.98
C GLU A 365 -20.61 -3.68 -1.27
N VAL A 366 -21.17 -4.83 -1.67
CA VAL A 366 -22.62 -5.04 -1.59
C VAL A 366 -22.97 -5.46 -0.17
N VAL A 367 -23.80 -4.68 0.50
CA VAL A 367 -24.30 -4.94 1.85
C VAL A 367 -25.83 -5.02 1.84
N THR A 368 -26.41 -5.65 2.86
CA THR A 368 -27.87 -5.88 2.96
C THR A 368 -28.39 -5.41 4.31
N ALA A 369 -29.59 -4.80 4.33
CA ALA A 369 -30.27 -4.40 5.56
C ALA A 369 -31.79 -4.58 5.47
N THR A 370 -32.39 -4.98 6.59
CA THR A 370 -33.85 -5.00 6.77
C THR A 370 -34.34 -3.61 7.19
N VAL A 371 -35.26 -3.04 6.39
CA VAL A 371 -36.00 -1.82 6.69
C VAL A 371 -37.44 -2.20 7.03
N ALA A 372 -37.79 -2.10 8.31
CA ALA A 372 -39.19 -2.19 8.73
C ALA A 372 -39.95 -0.95 8.23
N THR A 373 -41.11 -1.15 7.61
CA THR A 373 -41.94 -0.07 7.05
C THR A 373 -43.36 -0.12 7.59
N SER A 374 -44.02 1.03 7.58
CA SER A 374 -45.45 1.15 7.88
C SER A 374 -46.09 2.18 6.95
N THR A 375 -47.38 2.03 6.68
CA THR A 375 -48.18 3.02 5.95
C THR A 375 -48.68 4.13 6.89
N SER A 376 -48.90 3.80 8.16
CA SER A 376 -49.26 4.71 9.25
C SER A 376 -48.02 5.21 10.00
N GLY A 377 -47.99 6.49 10.36
CA GLY A 377 -46.85 7.13 11.04
C GLY A 377 -45.83 7.76 10.06
N PRO A 378 -44.65 8.17 10.57
CA PRO A 378 -43.58 8.76 9.76
C PRO A 378 -42.88 7.71 8.89
N SER A 379 -42.10 8.17 7.91
CA SER A 379 -41.22 7.31 7.13
C SER A 379 -40.06 6.76 7.96
N THR A 380 -39.56 5.59 7.62
CA THR A 380 -38.25 5.09 8.08
C THR A 380 -37.17 5.71 7.21
N TYR A 381 -36.25 6.48 7.79
CA TYR A 381 -35.13 7.13 7.08
C TYR A 381 -33.86 6.26 7.14
N PHE A 382 -33.12 6.21 6.04
CA PHE A 382 -31.95 5.35 5.87
C PHE A 382 -30.77 6.09 5.21
N ASP A 383 -29.61 5.92 5.81
CA ASP A 383 -28.30 6.40 5.40
C ASP A 383 -27.58 5.26 4.65
N LEU A 384 -27.34 5.42 3.34
CA LEU A 384 -26.67 4.42 2.51
C LEU A 384 -25.14 4.47 2.68
N ARG A 385 -24.61 5.56 3.25
CA ARG A 385 -23.18 5.83 3.43
C ARG A 385 -22.68 5.24 4.75
N GLY A 386 -23.38 5.48 5.85
CA GLY A 386 -23.20 4.82 7.14
C GLY A 386 -23.90 3.45 7.23
N GLY A 387 -24.79 3.12 6.29
CA GLY A 387 -25.46 1.82 6.17
C GLY A 387 -26.47 1.52 7.28
N ARG A 388 -27.20 2.54 7.72
CA ARG A 388 -27.96 2.53 8.98
C ARG A 388 -29.27 3.29 8.87
N ARG A 389 -30.23 2.97 9.74
CA ARG A 389 -31.41 3.82 9.94
C ARG A 389 -30.99 5.08 10.69
N VAL A 390 -31.60 6.22 10.36
CA VAL A 390 -31.38 7.52 11.01
C VAL A 390 -32.71 8.15 11.41
N ALA A 391 -32.68 9.12 12.33
CA ALA A 391 -33.87 9.78 12.88
C ALA A 391 -33.75 11.32 12.74
N PRO A 392 -33.84 11.85 11.51
CA PRO A 392 -33.75 13.29 11.26
C PRO A 392 -34.87 14.05 11.98
N VAL A 393 -34.54 15.19 12.59
CA VAL A 393 -35.50 16.03 13.35
C VAL A 393 -36.39 16.84 12.40
N ASP A 394 -35.79 17.40 11.34
CA ASP A 394 -36.50 17.98 10.20
C ASP A 394 -36.04 17.27 8.92
N PRO A 395 -36.78 16.24 8.45
CA PRO A 395 -36.35 15.43 7.31
C PRO A 395 -36.19 16.18 5.99
N ASP A 396 -36.78 17.36 5.83
CA ASP A 396 -36.72 18.09 4.56
C ASP A 396 -35.54 19.09 4.49
N SER A 397 -34.83 19.33 5.60
CA SER A 397 -33.54 20.05 5.65
C SER A 397 -32.34 19.19 6.08
N ASP A 398 -32.57 18.02 6.68
CA ASP A 398 -31.52 17.12 7.15
C ASP A 398 -30.91 16.27 6.00
N ALA A 399 -29.58 16.33 5.84
CA ALA A 399 -28.80 15.61 4.83
C ALA A 399 -28.19 14.28 5.32
N SER A 400 -28.52 13.83 6.53
CA SER A 400 -28.01 12.58 7.11
C SER A 400 -28.65 11.32 6.52
N TRP A 401 -29.73 11.45 5.73
CA TRP A 401 -30.45 10.33 5.12
C TRP A 401 -30.40 10.41 3.59
N ASP A 402 -30.50 9.25 2.94
CA ASP A 402 -30.41 9.09 1.49
C ASP A 402 -31.71 8.56 0.88
N LEU A 403 -32.34 7.58 1.55
CA LEU A 403 -33.64 7.02 1.20
C LEU A 403 -34.62 7.10 2.38
N ALA A 404 -35.91 7.27 2.09
CA ALA A 404 -36.97 7.19 3.09
C ALA A 404 -38.10 6.27 2.61
N PHE A 405 -38.58 5.40 3.50
CA PHE A 405 -39.51 4.31 3.20
C PHE A 405 -40.84 4.48 3.96
N ARG A 406 -41.98 4.29 3.28
CA ARG A 406 -43.31 4.31 3.89
C ARG A 406 -44.23 3.31 3.20
N GLY A 407 -44.54 2.20 3.88
CA GLY A 407 -45.12 1.02 3.24
C GLY A 407 -44.20 0.51 2.12
N TYR A 408 -44.69 0.55 0.88
CA TYR A 408 -43.92 0.25 -0.34
C TYR A 408 -43.36 1.50 -1.04
N ALA A 409 -43.74 2.72 -0.63
CA ALA A 409 -43.24 3.94 -1.24
C ALA A 409 -41.82 4.24 -0.74
N ILE A 410 -40.90 4.49 -1.67
CA ILE A 410 -39.51 4.89 -1.39
C ILE A 410 -39.25 6.26 -2.05
N LYS A 411 -38.73 7.23 -1.30
CA LYS A 411 -38.26 8.53 -1.82
C LYS A 411 -36.76 8.74 -1.58
N THR A 412 -36.10 9.51 -2.45
CA THR A 412 -34.72 10.01 -2.25
C THR A 412 -34.70 11.27 -1.38
N ASN A 413 -33.55 11.59 -0.76
CA ASN A 413 -33.31 12.88 -0.10
C ASN A 413 -33.17 14.02 -1.13
N GLY A 414 -33.73 15.20 -0.80
CA GLY A 414 -33.44 16.46 -1.47
C GLY A 414 -33.52 16.42 -3.00
N ALA A 415 -32.43 16.83 -3.66
CA ALA A 415 -32.27 16.82 -5.11
C ALA A 415 -31.79 15.46 -5.69
N GLY A 416 -31.71 14.42 -4.86
CA GLY A 416 -31.36 13.07 -5.30
C GLY A 416 -32.47 12.41 -6.13
N GLY A 417 -32.09 11.43 -6.95
CA GLY A 417 -33.01 10.72 -7.84
C GLY A 417 -32.58 9.28 -8.10
N ALA A 418 -33.42 8.52 -8.81
CA ALA A 418 -33.19 7.12 -9.12
C ALA A 418 -33.54 6.80 -10.57
N LEU A 419 -32.95 5.74 -11.10
CA LEU A 419 -33.13 5.25 -12.46
C LEU A 419 -33.16 3.72 -12.44
N VAL A 420 -34.14 3.13 -13.14
CA VAL A 420 -34.13 1.68 -13.43
C VAL A 420 -32.95 1.38 -14.36
N SER A 421 -32.08 0.48 -13.94
CA SER A 421 -30.95 0.01 -14.75
C SER A 421 -31.40 -1.05 -15.77
N ALA A 422 -30.65 -1.17 -16.87
CA ALA A 422 -30.73 -2.32 -17.77
C ALA A 422 -29.99 -3.57 -17.24
N ALA A 423 -29.21 -3.41 -16.15
CA ALA A 423 -28.51 -4.50 -15.48
C ALA A 423 -29.49 -5.45 -14.76
N SER A 424 -29.21 -6.75 -14.81
CA SER A 424 -29.96 -7.80 -14.10
C SER A 424 -29.44 -8.05 -12.68
N THR A 425 -28.19 -7.70 -12.42
CA THR A 425 -27.53 -7.81 -11.10
C THR A 425 -26.88 -6.50 -10.66
N LEU A 426 -26.57 -6.38 -9.37
CA LEU A 426 -25.78 -5.25 -8.87
C LEU A 426 -24.38 -5.22 -9.50
N ASP A 427 -23.76 -6.37 -9.77
CA ASP A 427 -22.37 -6.43 -10.24
C ASP A 427 -22.22 -5.99 -11.70
N GLU A 428 -23.20 -6.28 -12.56
CA GLU A 428 -23.30 -5.74 -13.91
C GLU A 428 -23.33 -4.20 -13.96
N LEU A 429 -23.86 -3.53 -12.93
CA LEU A 429 -23.90 -2.07 -12.86
C LEU A 429 -22.56 -1.51 -12.34
N THR A 430 -21.57 -1.44 -13.22
CA THR A 430 -20.20 -0.96 -12.90
C THR A 430 -20.02 0.56 -13.00
N THR A 431 -20.84 1.25 -13.80
CA THR A 431 -20.68 2.69 -14.08
C THR A 431 -21.98 3.44 -13.79
N ALA A 432 -21.87 4.67 -13.28
CA ALA A 432 -23.03 5.54 -13.11
C ALA A 432 -23.51 6.04 -14.49
N PRO A 433 -24.81 5.88 -14.84
CA PRO A 433 -25.41 6.74 -15.85
C PRO A 433 -25.21 8.21 -15.48
N GLU A 434 -24.99 9.09 -16.46
CA GLU A 434 -24.78 10.52 -16.18
C GLU A 434 -26.13 11.25 -15.97
N GLU A 435 -27.14 10.83 -16.73
CA GLU A 435 -28.50 11.38 -16.80
C GLU A 435 -29.58 10.30 -16.57
N GLY A 436 -30.85 10.67 -16.69
CA GLY A 436 -32.00 9.75 -16.62
C GLY A 436 -32.58 9.52 -15.22
N TYR A 437 -31.93 10.02 -14.16
CA TYR A 437 -32.45 9.94 -12.79
C TYR A 437 -33.77 10.71 -12.64
N ALA A 438 -34.85 10.00 -12.33
CA ALA A 438 -36.12 10.61 -11.99
C ALA A 438 -36.05 11.26 -10.61
N ALA A 439 -36.57 12.49 -10.50
CA ALA A 439 -36.80 13.17 -9.23
C ALA A 439 -38.04 12.61 -8.51
N ASN A 440 -38.17 12.89 -7.21
CA ASN A 440 -39.37 12.56 -6.46
C ASN A 440 -40.62 13.26 -7.03
N THR A 441 -41.76 12.56 -6.98
CA THR A 441 -43.09 13.09 -7.27
C THR A 441 -44.02 12.85 -6.07
N THR A 442 -45.24 13.40 -6.07
CA THR A 442 -46.24 13.14 -5.04
C THR A 442 -47.51 12.58 -5.66
N ILE A 443 -47.96 11.42 -5.16
CA ILE A 443 -49.15 10.70 -5.60
C ILE A 443 -50.03 10.51 -4.36
N ASP A 444 -51.29 10.93 -4.42
CA ASP A 444 -52.28 10.82 -3.33
C ASP A 444 -51.77 11.27 -1.93
N GLY A 445 -50.94 12.31 -1.91
CA GLY A 445 -50.34 12.88 -0.68
C GLY A 445 -49.12 12.13 -0.15
N VAL A 446 -48.62 11.11 -0.87
CA VAL A 446 -47.38 10.39 -0.57
C VAL A 446 -46.30 10.77 -1.58
N THR A 447 -45.18 11.30 -1.09
CA THR A 447 -44.00 11.57 -1.92
C THR A 447 -43.20 10.28 -2.15
N VAL A 448 -42.91 9.98 -3.41
CA VAL A 448 -42.28 8.74 -3.88
C VAL A 448 -41.37 9.04 -5.07
N ASN A 449 -40.28 8.29 -5.22
CA ASN A 449 -39.51 8.31 -6.46
C ASN A 449 -40.18 7.38 -7.50
N PRO A 450 -40.57 7.85 -8.69
CA PRO A 450 -41.37 7.06 -9.61
C PRO A 450 -40.61 5.86 -10.17
N SER A 451 -39.28 5.93 -10.30
CA SER A 451 -38.48 4.74 -10.66
C SER A 451 -38.39 3.75 -9.50
N LEU A 452 -38.21 4.19 -8.25
CA LEU A 452 -38.19 3.26 -7.10
C LEU A 452 -39.56 2.62 -6.82
N ALA A 453 -40.66 3.22 -7.25
CA ALA A 453 -41.98 2.59 -7.22
C ALA A 453 -42.02 1.28 -8.05
N GLU A 454 -41.19 1.16 -9.10
CA GLU A 454 -41.07 -0.06 -9.90
C GLU A 454 -40.34 -1.22 -9.18
N ALA A 455 -39.87 -1.03 -7.94
CA ALA A 455 -39.31 -2.09 -7.12
C ALA A 455 -40.34 -3.16 -6.73
N PHE A 456 -41.63 -2.82 -6.74
CA PHE A 456 -42.72 -3.70 -6.32
C PHE A 456 -43.86 -3.72 -7.34
N ASP A 457 -44.36 -4.92 -7.65
CA ASP A 457 -45.66 -5.08 -8.29
C ASP A 457 -46.74 -5.01 -7.20
N LEU A 458 -47.46 -3.88 -7.18
CA LEU A 458 -48.60 -3.63 -6.29
C LEU A 458 -49.95 -4.08 -6.87
N GLY A 459 -49.97 -4.56 -8.12
CA GLY A 459 -51.13 -5.23 -8.73
C GLY A 459 -51.19 -6.72 -8.40
N ALA A 460 -50.06 -7.33 -8.07
CA ALA A 460 -49.99 -8.66 -7.47
C ALA A 460 -50.67 -8.70 -6.10
N ASN A 461 -51.28 -9.83 -5.76
CA ASN A 461 -51.94 -10.07 -4.48
C ASN A 461 -51.48 -11.42 -3.86
N PRO A 462 -50.62 -11.42 -2.83
CA PRO A 462 -49.98 -10.25 -2.22
C PRO A 462 -48.99 -9.54 -3.17
N PRO A 463 -48.62 -8.27 -2.89
CA PRO A 463 -47.59 -7.56 -3.64
C PRO A 463 -46.27 -8.32 -3.70
N THR A 464 -45.52 -8.18 -4.80
CA THR A 464 -44.25 -8.88 -5.01
C THR A 464 -43.11 -7.93 -5.36
N ALA A 465 -41.86 -8.34 -5.15
CA ALA A 465 -40.68 -7.58 -5.58
C ALA A 465 -40.31 -7.91 -7.03
N THR A 466 -39.97 -6.88 -7.82
CA THR A 466 -39.66 -7.02 -9.25
C THR A 466 -38.23 -7.46 -9.54
N ASN A 467 -37.36 -7.51 -8.52
CA ASN A 467 -35.92 -7.78 -8.58
C ASN A 467 -35.13 -6.83 -9.50
N LYS A 468 -35.70 -5.67 -9.88
CA LYS A 468 -35.00 -4.65 -10.69
C LYS A 468 -33.77 -4.09 -9.95
N VAL A 469 -32.75 -3.75 -10.73
CA VAL A 469 -31.56 -3.00 -10.28
C VAL A 469 -31.80 -1.51 -10.49
N PHE A 470 -31.45 -0.71 -9.49
CA PHE A 470 -31.61 0.74 -9.50
C PHE A 470 -30.25 1.44 -9.39
N ALA A 471 -30.00 2.40 -10.28
CA ALA A 471 -28.95 3.39 -10.09
C ALA A 471 -29.53 4.56 -9.27
N LEU A 472 -28.79 5.02 -8.25
CA LEU A 472 -29.17 6.11 -7.36
C LEU A 472 -28.16 7.25 -7.47
N LYS A 473 -28.65 8.49 -7.54
CA LYS A 473 -27.87 9.72 -7.45
C LYS A 473 -28.30 10.44 -6.17
N LEU A 474 -27.39 10.58 -5.21
CA LEU A 474 -27.69 11.11 -3.88
C LEU A 474 -27.59 12.64 -3.87
N ALA A 475 -28.19 13.28 -2.86
CA ALA A 475 -28.28 14.74 -2.78
C ALA A 475 -26.92 15.46 -2.74
N ASP A 476 -25.86 14.79 -2.28
CA ASP A 476 -24.49 15.31 -2.25
C ASP A 476 -23.72 15.13 -3.58
N GLY A 477 -24.37 14.60 -4.62
CA GLY A 477 -23.78 14.31 -5.93
C GLY A 477 -23.02 12.98 -6.03
N SER A 478 -23.03 12.15 -4.99
CA SER A 478 -22.49 10.78 -5.04
C SER A 478 -23.49 9.77 -5.62
N TYR A 479 -23.03 8.56 -5.89
CA TYR A 479 -23.83 7.49 -6.49
C TYR A 479 -23.83 6.19 -5.67
N ALA A 480 -24.94 5.47 -5.75
CA ALA A 480 -25.12 4.13 -5.21
C ALA A 480 -25.93 3.26 -6.18
N LYS A 481 -25.89 1.94 -6.00
CA LYS A 481 -26.71 0.97 -6.73
C LYS A 481 -27.45 0.07 -5.74
N ALA A 482 -28.73 -0.20 -5.99
CA ALA A 482 -29.59 -0.94 -5.06
C ALA A 482 -30.54 -1.93 -5.76
N THR A 483 -30.91 -2.98 -5.03
CA THR A 483 -32.05 -3.87 -5.30
C THR A 483 -32.91 -3.99 -4.03
N PHE A 484 -34.19 -4.33 -4.21
CA PHE A 484 -35.14 -4.43 -3.11
C PHE A 484 -35.91 -5.75 -3.17
N ARG A 485 -36.23 -6.30 -1.99
CA ARG A 485 -37.05 -7.52 -1.82
C ARG A 485 -38.08 -7.30 -0.71
N LEU A 486 -39.16 -8.07 -0.76
CA LEU A 486 -40.15 -8.13 0.31
C LEU A 486 -39.84 -9.31 1.23
N ILE A 487 -39.99 -9.06 2.53
CA ILE A 487 -39.81 -10.04 3.62
C ILE A 487 -40.90 -9.82 4.67
N ASP A 488 -41.18 -10.82 5.50
CA ASP A 488 -42.31 -10.83 6.46
C ASP A 488 -42.36 -9.64 7.43
N SER A 489 -41.25 -8.90 7.59
CA SER A 489 -41.10 -7.74 8.48
C SER A 489 -40.87 -6.39 7.78
N GLY A 490 -40.94 -6.34 6.44
CA GLY A 490 -40.78 -5.10 5.67
C GLY A 490 -40.05 -5.29 4.33
N ILE A 491 -39.10 -4.40 4.05
CA ILE A 491 -38.29 -4.40 2.83
C ILE A 491 -36.85 -4.78 3.18
N GLU A 492 -36.29 -5.76 2.49
CA GLU A 492 -34.84 -5.97 2.41
C GLU A 492 -34.28 -5.07 1.29
N ILE A 493 -33.28 -4.25 1.60
CA ILE A 493 -32.47 -3.54 0.61
C ILE A 493 -31.08 -4.17 0.57
N SER A 494 -30.60 -4.51 -0.63
CA SER A 494 -29.19 -4.77 -0.90
C SER A 494 -28.63 -3.63 -1.74
N TRP A 495 -27.51 -3.04 -1.34
CA TRP A 495 -26.91 -1.92 -2.07
C TRP A 495 -25.39 -1.91 -2.00
N ALA A 496 -24.78 -1.25 -2.98
CA ALA A 496 -23.40 -0.80 -2.90
C ALA A 496 -23.36 0.72 -3.11
N TYR A 497 -22.71 1.43 -2.21
CA TYR A 497 -22.38 2.84 -2.33
C TYR A 497 -20.98 2.98 -2.92
N ALA A 498 -20.77 3.95 -3.81
CA ALA A 498 -19.50 4.07 -4.54
C ALA A 498 -18.95 5.50 -4.63
N GLY A 499 -19.61 6.48 -3.99
CA GLY A 499 -19.09 7.85 -3.89
C GLY A 499 -19.23 8.65 -5.20
N PRO A 500 -18.36 9.65 -5.43
CA PRO A 500 -18.42 10.47 -6.64
C PRO A 500 -17.83 9.73 -7.86
N GLY A 501 -18.67 9.46 -8.87
CA GLY A 501 -18.24 9.29 -10.26
C GLY A 501 -18.06 7.86 -10.82
N ARG A 502 -18.06 6.79 -10.01
CA ARG A 502 -18.02 5.38 -10.48
C ARG A 502 -18.92 4.51 -9.61
N LEU A 503 -19.65 3.53 -10.18
CA LEU A 503 -20.61 2.68 -9.41
C LEU A 503 -20.09 1.31 -9.02
N GLY A 504 -18.92 0.93 -9.52
CA GLY A 504 -18.29 -0.33 -9.19
C GLY A 504 -16.81 -0.31 -9.55
N LEU A 505 -16.06 -1.10 -8.79
CA LEU A 505 -14.82 -1.66 -9.27
C LEU A 505 -15.13 -3.11 -9.59
N GLY A 506 -15.48 -3.37 -10.85
CA GLY A 506 -15.28 -4.70 -11.40
C GLY A 506 -13.79 -5.04 -11.32
N GLY A 507 -13.47 -6.30 -11.07
CA GLY A 507 -12.07 -6.74 -11.01
C GLY A 507 -11.32 -6.45 -12.30
N GLN A 508 -9.99 -6.32 -12.18
CA GLN A 508 -9.09 -6.58 -13.29
C GLN A 508 -9.08 -8.08 -13.61
#